data_AF-A0A4Y9KQG2-F1
#
_entry.id   AF-A0A4Y9KQG2-F1
#
_cell.length_a   1.000
_cell.length_b   1.000
_cell.length_c   1.000
_cell.angle_alpha   90.00
_cell.angle_beta   90.00
_cell.angle_gamma   90.00
#
_symmetry.space_group_name_H-M   'P 1'
#
loop_
_entity.id
_entity.type
_entity.pdbx_description
1 polymer ?
#
loop_
_entity_poly.entity_id
_entity_poly.type
_entity_poly.pdbx_seq_one_letter_code
_entity_poly.pdbx_strand_id
1 'polypeptide(L)'
;MHIFERHITSLQSQALAVLAANQAGAVDPSLSSSARQLATFNAAEAQAMVEILDCVKPNLGPKEARKIAARIRTLLGAPRECQPVRVRCL
;
A
#
# COMPACT_ATOMS: atom_id res chain seq x y z
N MET A 1 9.35 17.82 9.31
CA MET A 1 8.85 16.99 8.19
C MET A 1 9.48 15.59 8.09
N HIS A 2 10.67 15.38 8.67
CA HIS A 2 11.42 14.11 8.60
C HIS A 2 10.80 12.87 9.27
N ILE A 3 9.75 13.02 10.08
CA ILE A 3 9.12 11.87 10.74
C ILE A 3 8.20 11.14 9.75
N PHE A 4 7.40 11.88 8.98
CA PHE A 4 6.53 11.32 7.95
C PHE A 4 7.33 10.59 6.87
N GLU A 5 8.40 11.21 6.35
CA GLU A 5 9.33 10.59 5.39
C GLU A 5 9.91 9.28 5.94
N ARG A 6 10.40 9.29 7.18
CA ARG A 6 10.91 8.09 7.85
C ARG A 6 9.87 6.99 7.96
N HIS A 7 8.61 7.33 8.25
CA HIS A 7 7.53 6.34 8.29
C HIS A 7 7.21 5.78 6.90
N ILE A 8 7.15 6.61 5.86
CA ILE A 8 6.92 6.14 4.49
C ILE A 8 8.06 5.22 4.04
N THR A 9 9.31 5.61 4.25
CA THR A 9 10.47 4.76 3.93
C THR A 9 10.46 3.45 4.74
N SER A 10 10.09 3.49 6.01
CA SER A 10 9.95 2.27 6.82
C SER A 10 8.86 1.34 6.28
N LEU A 11 7.71 1.90 5.89
CA LEU A 11 6.61 1.14 5.28
C LEU A 11 7.00 0.57 3.92
N GLN A 12 7.73 1.33 3.09
CA GLN A 12 8.26 0.83 1.81
C GLN A 12 9.17 -0.38 2.02
N SER A 13 10.12 -0.29 2.95
CA SER A 13 11.02 -1.41 3.28
C SER A 13 10.26 -2.64 3.76
N GLN A 14 9.23 -2.46 4.59
CA GLN A 14 8.38 -3.56 5.06
C GLN A 14 7.56 -4.18 3.92
N ALA A 15 6.95 -3.36 3.06
CA ALA A 15 6.17 -3.83 1.92
C ALA A 15 7.04 -4.60 0.92
N LEU A 16 8.28 -4.14 0.67
CA LEU A 16 9.26 -4.84 -0.15
C LEU A 16 9.68 -6.18 0.45
N ALA A 17 9.89 -6.25 1.77
CA ALA A 17 10.21 -7.51 2.43
C ALA A 17 9.06 -8.53 2.32
N VAL A 18 7.82 -8.08 2.50
CA VAL A 18 6.62 -8.93 2.33
C VAL A 18 6.47 -9.37 0.87
N LEU A 19 6.70 -8.48 -0.09
CA LEU A 19 6.67 -8.81 -1.52
C LEU A 19 7.69 -9.91 -1.85
N ALA A 20 8.95 -9.73 -1.42
CA ALA A 20 10.01 -10.70 -1.68
C ALA A 20 9.72 -12.07 -1.04
N ALA A 21 9.21 -12.09 0.20
CA ALA A 21 8.85 -13.33 0.88
C ALA A 21 7.72 -14.08 0.15
N ASN A 22 6.70 -13.36 -0.34
CA ASN A 22 5.59 -13.97 -1.07
C ASN A 22 6.00 -14.40 -2.50
N GLN A 23 6.89 -13.67 -3.17
CA GLN A 23 7.47 -14.09 -4.45
C GLN A 23 8.28 -15.39 -4.30
N ALA A 24 9.09 -15.49 -3.24
CA ALA A 24 9.82 -16.72 -2.93
C ALA A 24 8.85 -17.89 -2.63
N GLY A 25 7.81 -17.64 -1.82
CA GLY A 25 6.78 -18.64 -1.51
C GLY A 25 5.98 -19.08 -2.74
N ALA A 26 5.70 -18.19 -3.70
CA ALA A 26 4.94 -18.53 -4.90
C ALA A 26 5.63 -19.58 -5.78
N VAL A 27 6.97 -19.63 -5.75
CA VAL A 27 7.77 -20.58 -6.54
C VAL A 27 8.33 -21.74 -5.72
N ASP A 28 8.11 -21.76 -4.40
CA ASP A 28 8.65 -22.79 -3.51
C ASP A 28 7.96 -24.15 -3.73
N PRO A 29 8.65 -25.15 -4.30
CA PRO A 29 8.06 -26.44 -4.61
C PRO A 29 7.71 -27.26 -3.36
N SER A 30 8.24 -26.91 -2.18
CA SER A 30 7.92 -27.56 -0.91
C SER A 30 6.52 -27.18 -0.38
N LEU A 31 5.95 -26.08 -0.89
CA LEU A 31 4.63 -25.61 -0.50
C LEU A 31 3.52 -26.26 -1.30
N SER A 32 2.36 -26.41 -0.66
CA SER A 32 1.14 -26.89 -1.32
C SER A 32 0.74 -25.94 -2.46
N SER A 33 -0.01 -26.46 -3.44
CA SER A 33 -0.55 -25.65 -4.55
C SER A 33 -1.35 -24.45 -4.04
N SER A 34 -2.18 -24.66 -3.02
CA SER A 34 -2.97 -23.59 -2.38
C SER A 34 -2.08 -22.53 -1.71
N ALA A 35 -1.03 -22.94 -1.00
CA ALA A 35 -0.11 -22.01 -0.36
C ALA A 35 0.67 -21.17 -1.37
N ARG A 36 1.12 -21.76 -2.49
CA ARG A 36 1.77 -21.02 -3.59
C ARG A 36 0.82 -20.05 -4.28
N GLN A 37 -0.44 -20.44 -4.46
CA GLN A 37 -1.45 -19.57 -5.06
C GLN A 37 -1.78 -18.39 -4.14
N LEU A 38 -1.89 -18.62 -2.83
CA LEU A 38 -2.04 -17.56 -1.83
C LEU A 38 -0.83 -16.61 -1.82
N ALA A 39 0.39 -17.16 -1.88
CA ALA A 39 1.60 -16.36 -1.96
C ALA A 39 1.64 -15.50 -3.24
N THR A 40 1.16 -16.02 -4.37
CA THR A 40 1.02 -15.26 -5.62
C THR A 40 0.04 -14.08 -5.46
N PHE A 41 -1.11 -14.31 -4.84
CA PHE A 41 -2.10 -13.27 -4.56
C PHE A 41 -1.53 -12.19 -3.62
N ASN A 42 -0.92 -12.60 -2.51
CA ASN A 42 -0.31 -11.70 -1.54
C ASN A 42 0.85 -10.89 -2.14
N ALA A 43 1.63 -11.47 -3.06
CA ALA A 43 2.67 -10.75 -3.78
C ALA A 43 2.07 -9.62 -4.64
N ALA A 44 0.92 -9.84 -5.30
CA ALA A 44 0.25 -8.80 -6.07
C ALA A 44 -0.27 -7.65 -5.17
N GLU A 45 -0.84 -7.97 -4.01
CA GLU A 45 -1.27 -6.97 -3.03
C GLU A 45 -0.08 -6.17 -2.46
N ALA A 46 1.01 -6.85 -2.11
CA ALA A 46 2.23 -6.21 -1.63
C ALA A 46 2.84 -5.28 -2.69
N GLN A 47 2.84 -5.70 -3.96
CA GLN A 47 3.28 -4.87 -5.08
C GLN A 47 2.44 -3.60 -5.24
N ALA A 48 1.11 -3.71 -5.16
CA ALA A 48 0.22 -2.55 -5.22
C ALA A 48 0.47 -1.57 -4.05
N MET A 49 0.80 -2.10 -2.87
CA MET A 49 1.15 -1.30 -1.71
C MET A 49 2.48 -0.56 -1.88
N VAL A 50 3.51 -1.21 -2.44
CA VAL A 50 4.78 -0.56 -2.80
C VAL A 50 4.54 0.60 -3.78
N GLU A 51 3.76 0.38 -4.85
CA GLU A 51 3.46 1.42 -5.83
C GLU A 51 2.71 2.63 -5.25
N ILE A 52 1.85 2.40 -4.26
CA ILE A 52 1.18 3.49 -3.55
C ILE A 52 2.19 4.27 -2.74
N LEU A 53 3.02 3.60 -1.96
CA LEU A 53 3.99 4.24 -1.08
C LEU A 53 5.05 5.01 -1.86
N ASP A 54 5.47 4.53 -3.03
CA ASP A 54 6.37 5.25 -3.95
C ASP A 54 5.78 6.57 -4.46
N CYS A 55 4.44 6.66 -4.54
CA CYS A 55 3.77 7.90 -4.89
C CYS A 55 3.68 8.88 -3.72
N VAL A 56 3.92 8.43 -2.47
CA VAL A 56 3.78 9.26 -1.28
C VAL A 56 5.04 10.09 -1.05
N LYS A 57 5.05 11.32 -1.59
CA LYS A 57 6.13 12.27 -1.36
C LYS A 57 5.91 13.15 -0.12
N PRO A 58 6.99 13.56 0.56
CA PRO A 58 6.93 14.71 1.44
C PRO A 58 6.48 15.95 0.65
N ASN A 59 5.44 16.64 1.12
CA ASN A 59 4.79 17.79 0.47
C ASN A 59 3.89 17.44 -0.72
N LEU A 60 3.15 16.33 -0.63
CA LEU A 60 2.01 16.09 -1.51
C LEU A 60 1.03 17.26 -1.44
N GLY A 61 0.94 18.03 -2.52
CA GLY A 61 -0.12 19.02 -2.68
C GLY A 61 -1.51 18.35 -2.64
N PRO A 62 -2.58 19.10 -2.30
CA PRO A 62 -3.93 18.54 -2.11
C PRO A 62 -4.49 17.75 -3.31
N LYS A 63 -3.97 17.98 -4.52
CA LYS A 63 -4.36 17.26 -5.73
C LYS A 63 -3.76 15.84 -5.77
N GLU A 64 -2.49 15.70 -5.45
CA GLU A 64 -1.79 14.41 -5.48
C GLU A 64 -2.21 13.52 -4.30
N ALA A 65 -2.43 14.11 -3.11
CA ALA A 65 -3.00 13.41 -1.97
C ALA A 65 -4.38 12.79 -2.29
N ARG A 66 -5.22 13.51 -3.05
CA ARG A 66 -6.54 13.02 -3.50
C ARG A 66 -6.44 11.85 -4.47
N LYS A 67 -5.45 11.83 -5.37
CA LYS A 67 -5.24 10.70 -6.29
C LYS A 67 -4.80 9.44 -5.55
N ILE A 68 -3.89 9.58 -4.59
CA ILE A 68 -3.43 8.47 -3.75
C ILE A 68 -4.58 7.91 -2.92
N ALA A 69 -5.37 8.79 -2.28
CA ALA A 69 -6.57 8.38 -1.53
C ALA A 69 -7.61 7.66 -2.41
N ALA A 70 -7.77 8.08 -3.67
CA ALA A 70 -8.65 7.41 -4.61
C ALA A 70 -8.15 5.99 -4.96
N ARG A 71 -6.84 5.82 -5.23
CA ARG A 71 -6.23 4.50 -5.49
C ARG A 71 -6.41 3.56 -4.30
N ILE A 72 -6.16 4.05 -3.08
CA ILE A 72 -6.37 3.27 -1.84
C ILE A 72 -7.83 2.83 -1.73
N ARG A 73 -8.80 3.74 -1.95
CA ARG A 73 -10.23 3.37 -1.91
C ARG A 73 -10.62 2.32 -2.94
N THR A 74 -10.07 2.40 -4.16
CA THR A 74 -10.31 1.41 -5.20
C THR A 74 -9.80 0.03 -4.79
N LEU A 75 -8.61 -0.05 -4.19
CA LEU A 75 -8.05 -1.32 -3.70
C LEU A 75 -8.85 -1.90 -2.52
N LEU A 76 -9.31 -1.05 -1.60
CA LEU A 76 -10.03 -1.49 -0.40
C LEU A 76 -11.52 -1.79 -0.63
N GLY A 77 -12.06 -1.57 -1.83
CA GLY A 77 -13.46 -1.88 -2.16
C GLY A 77 -14.52 -1.11 -1.34
N ALA A 78 -14.15 0.00 -0.68
CA ALA A 78 -15.01 0.64 0.31
C ALA A 78 -16.20 1.43 -0.30
N PRO A 79 -17.42 1.32 0.26
CA PRO A 79 -18.57 2.14 -0.13
C PRO A 79 -18.33 3.63 0.17
N ARG A 80 -18.87 4.47 -0.71
CA ARG A 80 -18.84 5.94 -0.58
C ARG A 80 -19.60 6.36 0.67
N GLU A 81 -18.94 7.09 1.56
CA GLU A 81 -19.43 8.30 2.25
C GLU A 81 -18.37 8.84 3.21
N CYS A 82 -17.29 9.43 2.67
CA CYS A 82 -16.50 10.36 3.48
C CYS A 82 -17.22 11.71 3.44
N GLN A 83 -18.07 11.98 4.43
CA GLN A 83 -18.56 13.34 4.65
C GLN A 83 -17.36 14.28 4.86
N PRO A 84 -17.36 15.47 4.24
CA PRO A 84 -16.28 16.43 4.42
C PRO A 84 -16.30 16.94 5.87
N VAL A 85 -15.31 16.54 6.67
CA VAL A 85 -15.08 17.11 7.99
C VAL A 85 -14.58 18.55 7.79
N ARG A 86 -15.45 19.53 8.07
CA ARG A 86 -15.06 20.93 8.11
C ARG A 86 -14.21 21.16 9.37
N VAL A 87 -12.89 21.21 9.19
CA VAL A 87 -11.99 21.70 10.24
C VAL A 87 -12.18 23.21 10.33
N ARG A 88 -12.88 23.66 11.38
CA ARG A 88 -13.02 25.08 11.71
C ARG A 88 -11.73 25.49 12.43
N CYS A 89 -10.95 26.37 11.82
CA CYS A 89 -9.83 26.99 12.52
C CYS A 89 -10.38 27.83 13.68
N LEU A 90 -9.85 27.60 14.89
CA LEU A 90 -9.96 28.50 16.03
C LEU A 90 -8.88 29.57 15.96
#